data_AF-A0A1S3X504-F1
#
_entry.id   AF-A0A1S3X504-F1
#
_cell.length_a   1.000
_cell.length_b   1.000
_cell.length_c   1.000
_cell.angle_alpha   90.00
_cell.angle_beta   90.00
_cell.angle_gamma   90.00
#
_symmetry.space_group_name_H-M   'P 1'
#
loop_
_entity.id
_entity.type
_entity.pdbx_description
1 polymer ?
#
loop_
_entity_poly.entity_id
_entity_poly.type
_entity_poly.pdbx_seq_one_letter_code
_entity_poly.pdbx_strand_id
1 'polypeptide(L)'
;MAIDQDVKELLIMRDSDLIIQQAEREWETRDVKLIPYKKHVEDLSKKFKSIEFRYIPRCHNELADALATLASMLSYLGNAHIDPLEIQIQERHSYCNTVEAEPNIQPWYHDIKRFLNQRIARASQ
;
A
#
# COMPACT_ATOMS: atom_id res chain seq x y z
N MET A 1 -17.00 0.58 12.18
CA MET A 1 -16.07 -0.30 11.44
C MET A 1 -16.87 -1.40 10.75
N ALA A 2 -16.38 -2.10 9.72
CA ALA A 2 -17.17 -3.13 9.01
C ALA A 2 -17.74 -4.22 9.95
N ILE A 3 -17.03 -4.51 11.03
CA ILE A 3 -17.45 -5.43 12.11
C ILE A 3 -18.72 -4.95 12.82
N ASP A 4 -18.92 -3.63 12.93
CA ASP A 4 -20.08 -3.03 13.58
C ASP A 4 -21.28 -2.91 12.62
N GLN A 5 -21.10 -3.25 11.34
CA GLN A 5 -22.10 -3.13 10.28
C GLN A 5 -22.64 -4.49 9.79
N ASP A 6 -22.47 -5.56 10.60
CA ASP A 6 -22.91 -6.93 10.31
C ASP A 6 -22.40 -7.52 8.97
N VAL A 7 -21.31 -6.96 8.43
CA VAL A 7 -20.67 -7.46 7.21
C VAL A 7 -20.09 -8.85 7.47
N LYS A 8 -20.50 -9.84 6.67
CA LYS A 8 -20.03 -11.23 6.80
C LYS A 8 -18.85 -11.57 5.90
N GLU A 9 -18.78 -10.95 4.72
CA GLU A 9 -17.80 -11.28 3.67
C GLU A 9 -17.10 -9.98 3.27
N LEU A 10 -15.77 -10.02 3.17
CA LEU A 10 -14.96 -8.82 2.96
C LEU A 10 -13.97 -9.02 1.80
N LEU A 11 -14.01 -8.12 0.82
CA LEU A 11 -12.97 -7.99 -0.21
C LEU A 11 -12.05 -6.83 0.16
N ILE A 12 -10.78 -7.12 0.44
CA ILE A 12 -9.75 -6.14 0.77
C ILE A 12 -8.88 -5.91 -0.45
N MET A 13 -8.99 -4.72 -1.05
CA MET A 13 -8.10 -4.28 -2.12
C MET A 13 -6.93 -3.49 -1.53
N ARG A 14 -5.69 -3.85 -1.89
CA ARG A 14 -4.47 -3.17 -1.44
C ARG A 14 -3.41 -3.14 -2.53
N ASP A 15 -2.52 -2.15 -2.45
CA ASP A 15 -1.36 -1.98 -3.33
C ASP A 15 -0.03 -2.43 -2.71
N SER A 16 -0.07 -2.94 -1.47
CA SER A 16 1.10 -3.48 -0.78
C SER A 16 1.06 -4.99 -0.77
N ASP A 17 1.80 -5.59 -1.69
CA ASP A 17 1.95 -7.05 -1.80
C ASP A 17 2.47 -7.67 -0.49
N LEU A 18 3.46 -7.03 0.15
CA LEU A 18 3.99 -7.46 1.44
C LEU A 18 2.89 -7.63 2.50
N ILE A 19 1.95 -6.68 2.60
CA ILE A 19 0.89 -6.73 3.60
C ILE A 19 -0.15 -7.79 3.25
N ILE A 20 -0.46 -7.98 1.97
CA ILE A 20 -1.35 -9.05 1.50
C ILE A 20 -0.77 -10.41 1.90
N GLN A 21 0.49 -10.65 1.54
CA GLN A 21 1.23 -11.88 1.85
C GLN A 21 1.33 -12.17 3.36
N GLN A 22 1.51 -11.13 4.18
CA GLN A 22 1.53 -11.27 5.64
C GLN A 22 0.14 -11.55 6.23
N ALA A 23 -0.92 -10.97 5.67
CA ALA A 23 -2.29 -11.18 6.11
C ALA A 23 -2.83 -12.57 5.72
N GLU A 24 -2.41 -13.09 4.57
CA GLU A 24 -2.69 -14.45 4.10
C GLU A 24 -1.83 -15.53 4.81
N ARG A 25 -0.93 -15.10 5.70
CA ARG A 25 0.01 -15.95 6.46
C ARG A 25 1.02 -16.70 5.59
N GLU A 26 1.20 -16.28 4.34
CA GLU A 26 2.26 -16.81 3.49
C GLU A 26 3.63 -16.33 4.00
N TRP A 27 3.68 -15.09 4.53
CA TRP A 27 4.92 -14.46 4.99
C TRP A 27 4.87 -14.11 6.49
N GLU A 28 6.02 -14.27 7.15
CA GLU A 28 6.21 -13.92 8.56
C GLU A 28 6.80 -12.52 8.74
N THR A 29 6.43 -11.84 9.84
CA THR A 29 7.08 -10.58 10.24
C THR A 29 8.06 -10.83 11.38
N ARG A 30 9.31 -10.39 11.18
CA ARG A 30 10.38 -10.49 12.19
C ARG A 30 10.52 -9.21 13.02
N ASP A 31 9.88 -8.13 12.59
CA ASP A 31 9.91 -6.87 13.31
C ASP A 31 9.03 -6.98 14.56
N VAL A 32 9.66 -6.88 15.72
CA VAL A 32 9.00 -6.92 17.04
C VAL A 32 7.88 -5.88 17.17
N LYS A 33 7.95 -4.76 16.44
CA LYS A 33 6.91 -3.73 16.43
C LYS A 33 5.69 -4.13 15.61
N LEU A 34 5.85 -5.01 14.61
CA LEU A 34 4.79 -5.43 13.69
C LEU A 34 4.10 -6.73 14.13
N ILE A 35 4.74 -7.56 14.96
CA ILE A 35 4.14 -8.79 15.51
C ILE A 35 2.77 -8.54 16.18
N PRO A 36 2.59 -7.49 17.03
CA PRO A 36 1.28 -7.23 17.62
C PRO A 36 0.19 -6.90 16.59
N TYR A 37 0.55 -6.19 15.52
CA TYR A 37 -0.39 -5.84 14.45
C TYR A 37 -0.80 -7.06 13.63
N LYS A 38 0.15 -7.94 13.29
CA LYS A 38 -0.17 -9.20 12.61
C LYS A 38 -1.19 -10.01 13.42
N LYS A 39 -0.93 -10.19 14.72
CA LYS A 39 -1.85 -10.90 15.62
C LYS A 39 -3.23 -10.25 15.67
N HIS A 40 -3.28 -8.92 15.73
CA HIS A 40 -4.54 -8.19 15.74
C HIS A 40 -5.34 -8.41 14.44
N VAL A 41 -4.68 -8.31 13.27
CA VAL A 41 -5.31 -8.60 11.97
C VAL A 41 -5.86 -10.02 11.93
N GLU A 42 -5.11 -11.01 12.41
CA GLU A 42 -5.59 -12.40 12.47
C GLU A 42 -6.82 -12.58 13.37
N ASP A 43 -6.88 -11.89 14.51
CA ASP A 43 -8.03 -11.94 15.41
C ASP A 43 -9.26 -11.22 14.83
N LEU A 44 -9.06 -10.14 14.08
CA LEU A 44 -10.14 -9.50 13.32
C LEU A 44 -10.62 -10.40 12.18
N SER A 45 -9.71 -11.09 11.49
CA SER A 45 -10.07 -11.95 10.36
C SER A 45 -11.03 -13.07 10.76
N LYS A 46 -10.90 -13.61 11.99
CA LYS A 46 -11.80 -14.64 12.53
C LYS A 46 -13.24 -14.17 12.73
N LYS A 47 -13.51 -12.86 12.73
CA LYS A 47 -14.85 -12.30 12.92
C LYS A 47 -15.67 -12.27 11.62
N PHE A 48 -15.02 -12.47 10.48
CA PHE A 48 -15.67 -12.54 9.18
C PHE A 48 -15.81 -14.01 8.74
N LYS A 49 -16.85 -14.28 7.95
CA LYS A 49 -17.09 -15.61 7.35
C LYS A 49 -16.09 -15.90 6.24
N SER A 50 -15.76 -14.89 5.44
CA SER A 50 -14.75 -14.97 4.39
C SER A 50 -14.07 -13.61 4.21
N ILE A 51 -12.78 -13.66 3.88
CA ILE A 51 -11.98 -12.50 3.50
C ILE A 51 -11.19 -12.88 2.25
N GLU A 52 -11.29 -12.06 1.22
CA GLU A 52 -10.47 -12.14 0.01
C GLU A 52 -9.53 -10.93 -0.02
N PHE A 53 -8.25 -11.18 -0.28
CA PHE A 53 -7.29 -10.11 -0.54
C PHE A 53 -7.04 -10.01 -2.05
N ARG A 54 -7.01 -8.78 -2.55
CA ARG A 54 -6.71 -8.51 -3.95
C ARG A 54 -5.66 -7.43 -4.07
N TYR A 55 -4.56 -7.77 -4.74
CA TYR A 55 -3.59 -6.78 -5.14
C TYR A 55 -4.18 -5.88 -6.24
N ILE A 56 -4.03 -4.57 -6.07
CA ILE A 56 -4.35 -3.56 -7.08
C ILE A 56 -3.13 -2.67 -7.30
N PRO A 57 -2.83 -2.24 -8.54
CA PRO A 57 -1.82 -1.23 -8.79
C PRO A 57 -2.10 0.06 -8.01
N ARG A 58 -1.04 0.77 -7.63
CA ARG A 58 -1.14 2.02 -6.86
C ARG A 58 -2.06 3.08 -7.49
N CYS A 59 -2.08 3.19 -8.82
CA CYS A 59 -3.00 4.07 -9.55
C CYS A 59 -4.48 3.73 -9.38
N HIS A 60 -4.82 2.53 -8.90
CA HIS A 60 -6.18 2.14 -8.57
C HIS A 60 -6.48 2.27 -7.06
N ASN A 61 -5.47 2.59 -6.24
CA ASN A 61 -5.60 2.79 -4.79
C ASN A 61 -5.58 4.29 -4.41
N GLU A 62 -5.80 5.19 -5.38
CA GLU A 62 -5.66 6.64 -5.22
C GLU A 62 -6.49 7.21 -4.06
N LEU A 63 -7.70 6.68 -3.83
CA LEU A 63 -8.55 7.14 -2.74
C LEU A 63 -7.91 6.83 -1.37
N ALA A 64 -7.40 5.62 -1.18
CA ALA A 64 -6.75 5.24 0.08
C ALA A 64 -5.45 6.02 0.29
N ASP A 65 -4.68 6.23 -0.78
CA ASP A 65 -3.46 7.03 -0.77
C ASP A 65 -3.73 8.51 -0.44
N ALA A 66 -4.78 9.10 -1.03
CA ALA A 66 -5.22 10.45 -0.74
C ALA A 66 -5.65 10.59 0.73
N LEU A 67 -6.40 9.62 1.25
CA LEU A 67 -6.82 9.61 2.66
C LEU A 67 -5.63 9.45 3.61
N ALA A 68 -4.67 8.57 3.30
CA ALA A 68 -3.45 8.41 4.10
C ALA A 68 -2.61 9.69 4.08
N THR A 69 -2.50 10.35 2.93
CA THR A 69 -1.83 11.64 2.78
C THR A 69 -2.50 12.72 3.62
N LEU A 70 -3.83 12.87 3.52
CA LEU A 70 -4.60 13.80 4.35
C LEU A 70 -4.40 13.51 5.85
N ALA A 71 -4.51 12.25 6.27
CA ALA A 71 -4.29 11.86 7.66
C ALA A 71 -2.87 12.21 8.15
N SER A 72 -1.85 12.02 7.31
CA SER A 72 -0.48 12.41 7.63
C SER A 72 -0.31 13.92 7.78
N MET A 73 -1.02 14.73 6.98
CA MET A 73 -1.02 16.19 7.10
C MET A 73 -1.75 16.65 8.36
N LEU A 74 -2.84 15.98 8.73
CA LEU A 74 -3.62 16.28 9.93
C LEU A 74 -2.84 16.01 11.23
N SER A 75 -1.89 15.07 11.21
CA SER A 75 -1.01 14.82 12.38
C SER A 75 -0.15 16.03 12.76
N TYR A 76 -0.02 17.03 11.88
CA TYR A 76 0.68 18.29 12.12
C TYR A 76 -0.21 19.39 12.73
N LEU A 77 -1.54 19.25 12.71
CA LEU A 77 -2.50 20.33 13.01
C LEU A 77 -2.90 20.50 14.50
N GLY A 78 -2.33 19.72 15.42
CA GLY A 78 -2.62 19.84 16.86
C GLY A 78 -4.11 19.64 17.20
N ASN A 79 -4.61 20.32 18.24
CA ASN A 79 -5.99 20.22 18.74
C ASN A 79 -7.05 20.91 17.83
N ALA A 80 -6.77 21.09 16.54
CA ALA A 80 -7.73 21.69 15.62
C ALA A 80 -8.95 20.77 15.46
N HIS A 81 -10.15 21.35 15.57
CA HIS A 81 -11.40 20.65 15.27
C HIS A 81 -11.43 20.33 13.77
N ILE A 82 -11.46 19.04 13.43
CA ILE A 82 -11.55 18.57 12.05
C ILE A 82 -13.00 18.13 11.82
N ASP A 83 -13.69 18.84 10.94
CA ASP A 83 -15.04 18.45 10.55
C ASP A 83 -15.01 17.09 9.83
N PRO A 84 -16.01 16.21 10.05
CA PRO A 84 -16.07 14.92 9.38
C PRO A 84 -16.06 15.07 7.86
N LEU A 85 -15.13 14.38 7.19
CA LEU A 85 -15.05 14.35 5.73
C LEU A 85 -16.11 13.40 5.17
N GLU A 86 -17.06 13.95 4.42
CA GLU A 86 -18.05 13.15 3.68
C GLU A 86 -17.48 12.71 2.33
N ILE A 87 -17.42 11.39 2.09
CA ILE A 87 -16.90 10.83 0.83
C ILE A 87 -18.09 10.37 -0.02
N GLN A 88 -18.25 10.96 -1.19
CA GLN A 88 -19.25 10.53 -2.17
C GLN A 88 -18.59 9.63 -3.22
N ILE A 89 -19.12 8.43 -3.41
CA ILE A 89 -18.66 7.51 -4.46
C ILE A 89 -19.41 7.87 -5.75
N GLN A 90 -18.68 8.31 -6.76
CA GLN A 90 -19.22 8.54 -8.10
C GLN A 90 -18.88 7.33 -8.98
N GLU A 91 -19.88 6.69 -9.59
CA GLU A 91 -19.70 5.51 -10.47
C GLU A 91 -18.93 5.81 -11.77
N ARG A 92 -18.61 7.09 -12.02
CA ARG A 92 -17.93 7.51 -13.25
C ARG A 92 -16.43 7.27 -13.07
N HIS A 93 -15.90 6.28 -13.78
CA HIS A 93 -14.46 6.06 -13.88
C HIS A 93 -13.77 7.35 -14.35
N SER A 94 -13.02 8.01 -13.47
CA SER A 94 -11.97 8.93 -13.89
C SER A 94 -10.90 8.08 -14.57
N TYR A 95 -10.70 8.30 -15.86
CA TYR A 95 -9.70 7.58 -16.65
C TYR A 95 -8.33 7.73 -15.98
N CYS A 96 -7.86 6.66 -15.34
CA CYS A 96 -6.50 6.58 -14.83
C CYS A 96 -5.60 6.53 -16.06
N ASN A 97 -4.96 7.66 -16.40
CA ASN A 97 -3.95 7.66 -17.43
C ASN A 97 -2.80 6.76 -16.96
N THR A 98 -2.77 5.53 -17.47
CA THR A 98 -1.56 4.72 -17.46
C THR A 98 -0.52 5.52 -18.22
N VAL A 99 0.44 6.12 -17.53
CA VAL A 99 1.62 6.67 -18.22
C VAL A 99 2.33 5.45 -18.79
N GLU A 100 2.15 5.21 -20.09
CA GLU A 100 2.97 4.28 -20.84
C GLU A 100 4.41 4.79 -20.70
N ALA A 101 5.13 4.23 -19.72
CA ALA A 101 6.56 4.41 -19.66
C ALA A 101 7.09 3.81 -20.97
N GLU A 102 7.70 4.65 -21.81
CA GLU A 102 8.46 4.18 -22.97
C GLU A 102 9.29 2.98 -22.52
N PRO A 103 9.31 1.87 -23.31
CA PRO A 103 10.04 0.67 -22.93
C PRO A 103 11.52 1.06 -22.86
N ASN A 104 11.98 1.37 -21.66
CA ASN A 104 13.36 1.73 -21.41
C ASN A 104 14.15 0.47 -21.73
N ILE A 105 14.79 0.47 -22.90
CA ILE A 105 15.46 -0.71 -23.49
C ILE A 105 16.57 -1.22 -22.55
N GLN A 106 17.00 -0.38 -21.60
CA GLN A 106 17.97 -0.74 -20.58
C GLN A 106 17.30 -1.12 -19.24
N PRO A 107 17.71 -2.25 -18.63
CA PRO A 107 17.28 -2.63 -17.30
C PRO A 107 17.56 -1.53 -16.27
N TRP A 108 16.69 -1.42 -15.25
CA TRP A 108 16.77 -0.42 -14.17
C TRP A 108 18.14 -0.33 -13.46
N TYR A 109 18.95 -1.40 -13.52
CA TYR A 109 20.27 -1.47 -12.90
C TYR A 109 21.42 -0.98 -13.81
N HIS A 110 21.15 -0.59 -15.06
CA HIS A 110 22.18 -0.23 -16.04
C HIS A 110 23.06 0.93 -15.54
N ASP A 111 22.44 1.98 -15.01
CA ASP A 111 23.17 3.16 -14.51
C ASP A 111 23.98 2.85 -13.25
N ILE A 112 23.44 1.99 -12.38
CA ILE A 112 24.12 1.52 -11.19
C ILE A 112 25.36 0.72 -11.57
N LYS A 113 25.23 -0.19 -12.54
CA LYS A 113 26.34 -1.01 -13.05
C LYS A 113 27.43 -0.16 -13.71
N ARG A 114 27.05 0.85 -14.49
CA ARG A 114 27.96 1.81 -15.12
C ARG A 114 28.74 2.60 -14.07
N PHE A 115 28.07 3.11 -13.05
CA PHE A 115 28.72 3.85 -11.95
C PHE A 115 29.74 3.00 -11.20
N LEU A 116 29.40 1.75 -10.87
CA LEU A 116 30.31 0.82 -10.19
C LEU A 116 31.56 0.54 -11.04
N ASN A 117 31.38 0.28 -12.33
CA ASN A 117 32.49 0.01 -13.25
C ASN A 117 33.43 1.22 -13.41
N GLN A 118 32.89 2.44 -13.47
CA GLN A 118 33.70 3.66 -13.53
C GLN A 118 34.55 3.87 -12.27
N ARG A 119 34.03 3.48 -11.09
CA ARG A 119 34.79 3.57 -9.83
C ARG A 119 35.87 2.51 -9.71
N ILE A 120 35.62 1.30 -10.20
CA ILE A 120 36.64 0.23 -10.24
C ILE A 120 37.78 0.62 -11.18
N ALA A 121 37.46 1.15 -12.37
CA ALA A 121 38.46 1.58 -13.34
C ALA A 121 39.37 2.73 -12.83
N ARG A 122 38.85 3.63 -11.99
CA ARG A 122 39.62 4.73 -11.37
C ARG A 122 40.47 4.29 -10.17
N ALA A 123 40.19 3.13 -9.59
CA ALA A 123 40.95 2.58 -8.46
C ALA A 123 42.10 1.65 -8.90
N SER A 124 42.25 1.40 -10.21
CA SER A 124 43.31 0.58 -10.80
C SER A 124 44.32 1.39 -11.63
N GLN A 125 44.35 2.72 -11.44
CA GLN A 125 45.38 3.64 -11.94
C GLN A 125 46.19 4.22 -10.80
#